data_AF-A0A1V6G8C1-F1
#
_entry.id   AF-A0A1V6G8C1-F1
#
_cell.length_a   1.000
_cell.length_b   1.000
_cell.length_c   1.000
_cell.angle_alpha   90.00
_cell.angle_beta   90.00
_cell.angle_gamma   90.00
#
_symmetry.space_group_name_H-M   'P 1'
#
loop_
_entity.id
_entity.type
_entity.pdbx_description
1 polymer ?
#
loop_
_entity_poly.entity_id
_entity_poly.type
_entity_poly.pdbx_seq_one_letter_code
_entity_poly.pdbx_strand_id
1 'polypeptide(L)'
;MFNDAAAVFTVAASGAVAPSSVTFDNSDENYEISAILDGTETSVIKMGSKSATLSGVNTYGGGTILAGGFLTVGSTANLPAGPLTFQGGILRFTGTPPSSLGAYDVNWDSFSGGLELTSGTLTLADAISGGGSLSKSGAGTLVLSGANSFRGGTAVNAGFLRMNHAHALGAGDVAVAVGGQVDLTGNLTVTNAVSIKGVGATSSGEGAIRSVNGTTNTWSGPVTIAENSARIGCTGGGLLEVSGVINSGANVYEVVVRMPNDTGGTLLLSANNTWLGSTWIRCGTIKLGIDHALPTGSVLRLGLGAGQTGVTNSTLDLAGFNQSIAGVTDVGTDNLHTVTNTEETPSTLTINNTAAYTFAGEFTGNLDVVKTGSSTLTLSGVSSTSGGLTVSNGNLVVSTSGSLGSNSTNITVAAGTLTLQNSAALADEASLRIADGGGAKVNLAAGVNESVGYLYFGDKLRMGGTYGATGSGARILDDEHFSGSGILTVRHGNGGTLIRLQ
;
A
#
# COMPACT_ATOMS: atom_id res chain seq x y z
N MET A 1 45.85 21.59 8.04
CA MET A 1 45.24 20.27 7.77
C MET A 1 45.14 19.54 9.10
N PHE A 2 43.95 19.08 9.47
CA PHE A 2 43.77 18.18 10.61
C PHE A 2 43.88 16.74 10.08
N ASN A 3 44.94 16.01 10.48
CA ASN A 3 45.16 14.61 10.08
C ASN A 3 45.06 13.65 11.28
N ASP A 4 44.83 12.38 10.97
CA ASP A 4 44.21 11.37 11.84
C ASP A 4 45.07 10.84 13.02
N ALA A 5 45.58 11.71 13.91
CA ALA A 5 46.48 11.29 15.00
C ALA A 5 46.08 11.68 16.44
N ALA A 6 45.01 12.45 16.68
CA ALA A 6 44.54 12.69 18.06
C ALA A 6 43.12 13.28 18.08
N ALA A 7 42.18 12.54 18.65
CA ALA A 7 40.83 13.02 18.96
C ALA A 7 40.86 14.15 20.01
N VAL A 8 39.98 15.14 19.82
CA VAL A 8 39.74 16.34 20.64
C VAL A 8 40.89 17.37 20.63
N PHE A 9 40.77 18.38 19.75
CA PHE A 9 41.60 19.57 19.78
C PHE A 9 40.76 20.82 20.08
N THR A 10 40.89 21.35 21.29
CA THR A 10 40.37 22.67 21.67
C THR A 10 41.35 23.73 21.17
N VAL A 11 41.03 24.44 20.08
CA VAL A 11 41.80 25.64 19.71
C VAL A 11 41.28 26.80 20.54
N ALA A 12 41.96 27.09 21.66
CA ALA A 12 41.74 28.32 22.41
C ALA A 12 42.27 29.51 21.59
N ALA A 13 41.40 30.44 21.22
CA ALA A 13 41.74 31.58 20.38
C ALA A 13 42.78 32.49 21.05
N SER A 14 43.83 32.84 20.30
CA SER A 14 44.52 34.14 20.38
C SER A 14 45.63 34.21 19.31
N GLY A 15 45.30 34.73 18.13
CA GLY A 15 46.27 35.48 17.29
C GLY A 15 47.18 34.70 16.32
N ALA A 16 46.68 33.73 15.56
CA ALA A 16 47.46 33.09 14.50
C ALA A 16 46.85 33.33 13.11
N VAL A 17 47.72 33.55 12.11
CA VAL A 17 47.42 33.73 10.68
C VAL A 17 46.34 32.73 10.24
N ALA A 18 45.18 33.25 9.80
CA ALA A 18 44.08 32.42 9.34
C ALA A 18 44.53 31.63 8.10
N PRO A 19 44.49 30.29 8.10
CA PRO A 19 44.80 29.52 6.91
C PRO A 19 43.75 29.81 5.83
N SER A 20 44.16 29.87 4.55
CA SER A 20 43.22 30.06 3.43
C SER A 20 42.12 29.00 3.38
N SER A 21 42.37 27.83 3.97
CA SER A 21 41.36 26.79 4.17
C SER A 21 41.61 25.96 5.43
N VAL A 22 40.53 25.55 6.07
CA VAL A 22 40.47 24.61 7.19
C VAL A 22 39.85 23.30 6.68
N THR A 23 40.66 22.25 6.56
CA THR A 23 40.22 20.94 6.06
C THR A 23 40.13 19.91 7.17
N PHE A 24 38.94 19.30 7.31
CA PHE A 24 38.68 18.11 8.11
C PHE A 24 38.67 16.89 7.19
N ASP A 25 39.68 16.02 7.30
CA ASP A 25 39.77 14.76 6.56
C ASP A 25 39.82 13.58 7.54
N ASN A 26 38.69 13.35 8.20
CA ASN A 26 38.57 12.35 9.24
C ASN A 26 37.90 11.10 8.70
N SER A 27 38.68 10.03 8.61
CA SER A 27 38.23 8.74 8.07
C SER A 27 38.05 7.68 9.15
N ASP A 28 38.81 7.78 10.25
CA ASP A 28 38.75 6.81 11.34
C ASP A 28 37.84 7.27 12.49
N GLU A 29 38.00 8.52 12.95
CA GLU A 29 37.31 9.06 14.13
C GLU A 29 36.41 10.27 13.86
N ASN A 30 35.45 10.53 14.75
CA ASN A 30 34.68 11.77 14.74
C ASN A 30 35.48 12.93 15.37
N TYR A 31 35.36 14.14 14.80
CA TYR A 31 35.96 15.35 15.36
C TYR A 31 34.89 16.23 16.01
N GLU A 32 35.23 16.80 17.17
CA GLU A 32 34.44 17.79 17.89
C GLU A 32 35.23 19.10 17.97
N ILE A 33 34.71 20.15 17.34
CA ILE A 33 35.38 21.45 17.18
C ILE A 33 34.58 22.50 17.96
N SER A 34 35.10 22.88 19.12
CA SER A 34 34.57 23.95 19.98
C SER A 34 35.15 25.32 19.70
N ALA A 35 36.25 25.37 18.94
CA ALA A 35 36.85 26.61 18.52
C ALA A 35 35.95 27.41 17.57
N ILE A 36 36.09 28.73 17.62
CA ILE A 36 35.54 29.64 16.62
C ILE A 36 36.48 29.65 15.43
N LEU A 37 35.96 29.30 14.26
CA LEU A 37 36.64 29.41 12.97
C LEU A 37 36.28 30.76 12.35
N ASP A 38 37.29 31.56 12.01
CA ASP A 38 37.15 32.92 11.49
C ASP A 38 38.06 33.19 10.28
N GLY A 39 38.03 34.43 9.78
CA GLY A 39 38.83 34.90 8.64
C GLY A 39 37.98 35.08 7.38
N THR A 40 38.13 36.24 6.73
CA THR A 40 37.28 36.66 5.60
C THR A 40 37.40 35.78 4.36
N GLU A 41 38.56 35.15 4.16
CA GLU A 41 38.83 34.28 3.01
C GLU A 41 38.94 32.80 3.39
N THR A 42 38.85 32.47 4.68
CA THR A 42 38.99 31.11 5.18
C THR A 42 37.84 30.24 4.69
N SER A 43 38.15 29.18 3.93
CA SER A 43 37.16 28.15 3.54
C SER A 43 37.18 26.97 4.52
N VAL A 44 36.03 26.39 4.85
CA VAL A 44 35.95 25.12 5.60
C VAL A 44 35.65 23.97 4.65
N ILE A 45 36.47 22.93 4.66
CA ILE A 45 36.32 21.76 3.79
C ILE A 45 36.15 20.51 4.65
N LYS A 46 35.03 19.81 4.47
CA LYS A 46 34.76 18.52 5.11
C LYS A 46 34.88 17.38 4.10
N MET A 47 35.84 16.48 4.35
CA MET A 47 36.11 15.24 3.62
C MET A 47 36.40 14.10 4.61
N GLY A 48 36.67 12.90 4.12
CA GLY A 48 36.71 11.70 4.96
C GLY A 48 35.31 11.22 5.37
N SER A 49 35.19 9.97 5.79
CA SER A 49 33.90 9.30 5.96
C SER A 49 33.14 9.66 7.25
N LYS A 50 33.82 10.22 8.26
CA LYS A 50 33.29 10.42 9.61
C LYS A 50 32.71 11.82 9.82
N SER A 51 32.25 12.11 11.03
CA SER A 51 31.63 13.37 11.41
C SER A 51 32.66 14.41 11.87
N ALA A 52 32.53 15.67 11.45
CA ALA A 52 33.15 16.81 12.09
C ALA A 52 32.06 17.73 12.64
N THR A 53 32.03 17.95 13.95
CA THR A 53 31.01 18.75 14.62
C THR A 53 31.55 20.15 14.92
N LEU A 54 30.86 21.17 14.41
CA LEU A 54 31.14 22.56 14.74
C LEU A 54 30.17 23.02 15.82
N SER A 55 30.71 23.41 16.97
CA SER A 55 29.93 23.92 18.11
C SER A 55 30.19 25.40 18.43
N GLY A 56 31.32 25.96 17.95
CA GLY A 56 31.61 27.39 18.01
C GLY A 56 30.68 28.22 17.12
N VAL A 57 30.52 29.51 17.45
CA VAL A 57 29.84 30.49 16.59
C VAL A 57 30.85 30.99 15.56
N ASN A 58 30.79 30.43 14.36
CA ASN A 58 31.82 30.62 13.34
C ASN A 58 31.55 31.85 12.47
N THR A 59 32.61 32.49 11.96
CA THR A 59 32.56 33.76 11.21
C THR A 59 33.46 33.78 9.97
N TYR A 60 33.96 32.62 9.53
CA TYR A 60 34.75 32.52 8.31
C TYR A 60 33.94 32.90 7.06
N GLY A 61 34.58 33.57 6.10
CA GLY A 61 33.92 34.14 4.91
C GLY A 61 34.18 33.41 3.59
N GLY A 62 35.16 32.50 3.53
CA GLY A 62 35.49 31.75 2.30
C GLY A 62 34.51 30.64 1.94
N GLY A 63 33.53 30.35 2.80
CA GLY A 63 32.47 29.38 2.56
C GLY A 63 32.79 27.96 3.05
N THR A 64 31.88 27.03 2.76
CA THR A 64 31.91 25.65 3.23
C THR A 64 31.78 24.66 2.07
N ILE A 65 32.65 23.67 2.01
CA ILE A 65 32.64 22.59 1.02
C ILE A 65 32.45 21.25 1.73
N LEU A 66 31.40 20.51 1.36
CA LEU A 66 31.09 19.17 1.86
C LEU A 66 31.44 18.12 0.81
N ALA A 67 32.68 17.63 0.82
CA ALA A 67 33.19 16.63 -0.11
C ALA A 67 33.00 15.18 0.36
N GLY A 68 32.77 14.94 1.66
CA GLY A 68 32.49 13.59 2.17
C GLY A 68 32.14 13.55 3.66
N GLY A 69 31.55 12.44 4.10
CA GLY A 69 31.14 12.24 5.50
C GLY A 69 30.12 13.28 5.95
N PHE A 70 30.22 13.74 7.21
CA PHE A 70 29.21 14.62 7.81
C PHE A 70 29.83 15.89 8.40
N LEU A 71 29.33 17.06 7.99
CA LEU A 71 29.52 18.28 8.75
C LEU A 71 28.31 18.47 9.67
N THR A 72 28.55 18.51 10.98
CA THR A 72 27.49 18.52 12.00
C THR A 72 27.42 19.88 12.68
N VAL A 73 26.22 20.41 12.78
CA VAL A 73 25.94 21.70 13.41
C VAL A 73 24.71 21.61 14.32
N GLY A 74 24.75 22.31 15.45
CA GLY A 74 23.61 22.40 16.37
C GLY A 74 22.63 23.51 15.98
N SER A 75 23.12 24.55 15.32
CA SER A 75 22.34 25.70 14.87
C SER A 75 22.99 26.37 13.66
N THR A 76 22.29 27.30 13.02
CA THR A 76 22.86 28.14 11.95
C THR A 76 24.02 29.01 12.43
N ALA A 77 24.14 29.32 13.72
CA ALA A 77 25.28 30.07 14.23
C ALA A 77 26.61 29.28 14.10
N ASN A 78 26.55 27.95 13.97
CA ASN A 78 27.73 27.12 13.76
C ASN A 78 28.17 27.07 12.28
N LEU A 79 27.33 27.50 11.35
CA LEU A 79 27.60 27.53 9.91
C LEU A 79 27.37 28.96 9.39
N PRO A 80 28.44 29.76 9.22
CA PRO A 80 28.31 31.15 8.77
C PRO A 80 27.70 31.21 7.38
N ALA A 81 26.96 32.28 7.12
CA ALA A 81 26.44 32.60 5.79
C ALA A 81 27.58 32.76 4.77
N GLY A 82 27.33 32.40 3.52
CA GLY A 82 28.31 32.44 2.44
C GLY A 82 28.20 31.24 1.50
N PRO A 83 29.21 31.03 0.62
CA PRO A 83 29.21 29.92 -0.33
C PRO A 83 29.09 28.56 0.36
N LEU A 84 28.16 27.73 -0.09
CA LEU A 84 27.94 26.38 0.44
C LEU A 84 27.90 25.38 -0.72
N THR A 85 28.86 24.46 -0.77
CA THR A 85 29.00 23.51 -1.90
C THR A 85 28.92 22.06 -1.41
N PHE A 86 28.05 21.26 -2.03
CA PHE A 86 27.93 19.83 -1.78
C PHE A 86 28.59 19.03 -2.90
N GLN A 87 29.58 18.19 -2.57
CA GLN A 87 30.34 17.33 -3.50
C GLN A 87 30.40 15.87 -3.02
N GLY A 88 29.40 15.42 -2.26
CA GLY A 88 29.24 14.07 -1.74
C GLY A 88 29.07 13.99 -0.22
N GLY A 89 29.36 15.07 0.50
CA GLY A 89 29.17 15.15 1.95
C GLY A 89 27.73 15.44 2.37
N ILE A 90 27.46 15.24 3.66
CA ILE A 90 26.16 15.45 4.30
C ILE A 90 26.26 16.60 5.29
N LEU A 91 25.33 17.56 5.22
CA LEU A 91 25.14 18.57 6.26
C LEU A 91 24.11 18.04 7.26
N ARG A 92 24.53 17.87 8.52
CA ARG A 92 23.69 17.38 9.62
C ARG A 92 23.34 18.49 10.59
N PHE A 93 22.03 18.71 10.77
CA PHE A 93 21.49 19.54 11.85
C PHE A 93 21.07 18.64 13.02
N THR A 94 21.71 18.79 14.18
CA THR A 94 21.33 18.08 15.41
C THR A 94 20.27 18.83 16.23
N GLY A 95 20.23 20.16 16.11
CA GLY A 95 19.16 21.01 16.64
C GLY A 95 18.09 21.34 15.60
N THR A 96 17.36 22.44 15.81
CA THR A 96 16.34 22.90 14.85
C THR A 96 17.04 23.44 13.58
N PRO A 97 16.79 22.88 12.39
CA PRO A 97 17.33 23.43 11.15
C PRO A 97 16.70 24.81 10.84
N PRO A 98 17.33 25.65 10.01
CA PRO A 98 16.66 26.83 9.50
C PRO A 98 15.45 26.45 8.63
N SER A 99 14.50 27.37 8.46
CA SER A 99 13.34 27.14 7.59
C SER A 99 13.70 27.01 6.11
N SER A 100 14.81 27.63 5.68
CA SER A 100 15.40 27.53 4.34
C SER A 100 16.92 27.71 4.39
N LEU A 101 17.61 27.41 3.28
CA LEU A 101 19.04 27.74 3.11
C LEU A 101 19.27 29.09 2.41
N GLY A 102 18.27 29.97 2.31
CA GLY A 102 18.38 31.23 1.55
C GLY A 102 19.39 32.26 2.13
N ALA A 103 19.97 31.99 3.29
CA ALA A 103 21.08 32.77 3.83
C ALA A 103 22.47 32.29 3.33
N TYR A 104 22.51 31.20 2.57
CA TYR A 104 23.72 30.61 2.01
C TYR A 104 23.69 30.70 0.48
N ASP A 105 24.85 30.99 -0.12
CA ASP A 105 25.02 30.94 -1.58
C ASP A 105 25.30 29.49 -1.97
N VAL A 106 24.23 28.67 -1.99
CA VAL A 106 24.36 27.24 -2.25
C VAL A 106 24.61 27.00 -3.74
N ASN A 107 25.64 26.23 -4.07
CA ASN A 107 25.84 25.76 -5.45
C ASN A 107 24.88 24.60 -5.77
N TRP A 108 23.74 24.94 -6.37
CA TRP A 108 22.71 23.98 -6.79
C TRP A 108 22.97 23.33 -8.16
N ASP A 109 23.88 23.87 -8.98
CA ASP A 109 24.10 23.42 -10.36
C ASP A 109 24.93 22.14 -10.48
N SER A 110 25.69 21.81 -9.43
CA SER A 110 26.50 20.60 -9.33
C SER A 110 26.26 19.88 -8.02
N PHE A 111 25.04 19.93 -7.49
CA PHE A 111 24.71 19.37 -6.19
C PHE A 111 24.92 17.85 -6.17
N SER A 112 25.68 17.37 -5.19
CA SER A 112 25.79 15.96 -4.85
C SER A 112 26.01 15.85 -3.35
N GLY A 113 25.19 15.10 -2.62
CA GLY A 113 25.35 14.96 -1.17
C GLY A 113 24.03 14.77 -0.44
N GLY A 114 23.93 15.29 0.78
CA GLY A 114 22.71 15.09 1.56
C GLY A 114 22.49 16.04 2.71
N LEU A 115 21.29 15.91 3.26
CA LEU A 115 20.80 16.65 4.41
C LEU A 115 20.30 15.65 5.45
N GLU A 116 20.86 15.73 6.65
CA GLU A 116 20.41 14.97 7.81
C GLU A 116 19.74 15.92 8.80
N LEU A 117 18.43 15.73 9.00
CA LEU A 117 17.63 16.55 9.91
C LEU A 117 17.19 15.65 11.07
N THR A 118 17.77 15.81 12.26
CA THR A 118 17.35 15.00 13.42
C THR A 118 15.91 15.33 13.85
N SER A 119 15.46 16.55 13.58
CA SER A 119 14.12 17.05 13.88
C SER A 119 13.77 18.25 12.98
N GLY A 120 12.59 18.84 13.17
CA GLY A 120 12.20 20.08 12.51
C GLY A 120 11.93 19.93 11.01
N THR A 121 11.88 21.06 10.31
CA THR A 121 11.59 21.13 8.87
C THR A 121 12.53 22.11 8.18
N LEU A 122 13.12 21.69 7.06
CA LEU A 122 13.88 22.53 6.13
C LEU A 122 13.18 22.52 4.76
N THR A 123 12.96 23.70 4.19
CA THR A 123 12.40 23.85 2.84
C THR A 123 13.46 24.31 1.86
N LEU A 124 13.60 23.59 0.75
CA LEU A 124 14.38 23.99 -0.42
C LEU A 124 13.43 24.38 -1.55
N ALA A 125 13.39 25.68 -1.86
CA ALA A 125 12.56 26.24 -2.92
C ALA A 125 13.30 26.38 -4.25
N ASP A 126 14.63 26.46 -4.21
CA ASP A 126 15.49 26.59 -5.39
C ASP A 126 15.49 25.32 -6.24
N ALA A 127 15.76 25.48 -7.54
CA ALA A 127 15.96 24.36 -8.45
C ALA A 127 17.35 23.75 -8.25
N ILE A 128 17.39 22.44 -7.99
CA ILE A 128 18.60 21.65 -7.86
C ILE A 128 18.88 20.94 -9.19
N SER A 129 20.09 21.09 -9.73
CA SER A 129 20.48 20.51 -11.02
C SER A 129 21.83 19.76 -10.94
N GLY A 130 22.30 19.25 -12.08
CA GLY A 130 23.57 18.53 -12.19
C GLY A 130 23.48 17.00 -12.21
N GLY A 131 24.64 16.35 -12.14
CA GLY A 131 24.74 14.89 -12.22
C GLY A 131 24.62 14.14 -10.90
N GLY A 132 24.69 14.85 -9.76
CA GLY A 132 24.76 14.24 -8.44
C GLY A 132 23.42 13.74 -7.90
N SER A 133 23.50 13.12 -6.72
CA SER A 133 22.34 12.56 -6.00
C SER A 133 22.00 13.37 -4.75
N LEU A 134 20.76 13.22 -4.29
CA LEU A 134 20.28 13.78 -3.03
C LEU A 134 20.01 12.68 -2.01
N SER A 135 20.64 12.77 -0.84
CA SER A 135 20.39 11.91 0.31
C SER A 135 19.66 12.67 1.42
N LYS A 136 18.51 12.15 1.86
CA LYS A 136 17.74 12.64 3.01
C LYS A 136 17.82 11.61 4.14
N SER A 137 18.28 12.04 5.32
CA SER A 137 18.30 11.22 6.54
C SER A 137 17.81 12.01 7.76
N GLY A 138 17.78 11.34 8.92
CA GLY A 138 17.22 11.88 10.17
C GLY A 138 15.69 11.96 10.19
N ALA A 139 15.11 12.03 11.39
CA ALA A 139 13.65 11.95 11.59
C ALA A 139 12.87 13.22 11.15
N GLY A 140 13.56 14.33 10.90
CA GLY A 140 12.97 15.59 10.45
C GLY A 140 12.42 15.55 9.02
N THR A 141 11.83 16.67 8.60
CA THR A 141 11.20 16.84 7.29
C THR A 141 12.05 17.69 6.35
N LEU A 142 12.34 17.20 5.15
CA LEU A 142 12.86 17.99 4.04
C LEU A 142 11.72 18.25 3.05
N VAL A 143 11.43 19.51 2.76
CA VAL A 143 10.44 19.91 1.77
C VAL A 143 11.16 20.36 0.50
N LEU A 144 10.85 19.72 -0.63
CA LEU A 144 11.35 20.11 -1.94
C LEU A 144 10.21 20.74 -2.74
N SER A 145 10.36 22.04 -3.03
CA SER A 145 9.38 22.83 -3.79
C SER A 145 9.90 23.28 -5.16
N GLY A 146 11.21 23.18 -5.40
CA GLY A 146 11.82 23.52 -6.69
C GLY A 146 11.54 22.50 -7.81
N ALA A 147 11.66 22.95 -9.05
CA ALA A 147 11.67 22.11 -10.24
C ALA A 147 13.08 21.53 -10.44
N ASN A 148 13.34 20.38 -9.82
CA ASN A 148 14.68 19.79 -9.80
C ASN A 148 14.97 18.96 -11.06
N SER A 149 16.23 18.95 -11.49
CA SER A 149 16.70 18.25 -12.69
C SER A 149 17.95 17.40 -12.48
N PHE A 150 18.39 17.25 -11.22
CA PHE A 150 19.53 16.39 -10.90
C PHE A 150 19.29 14.93 -11.31
N ARG A 151 20.34 14.25 -11.78
CA ARG A 151 20.23 12.93 -12.45
C ARG A 151 20.67 11.75 -11.62
N GLY A 152 21.40 11.96 -10.52
CA GLY A 152 21.93 10.87 -9.69
C GLY A 152 20.91 10.17 -8.79
N GLY A 153 19.65 10.65 -8.77
CA GLY A 153 18.55 10.08 -8.00
C GLY A 153 18.43 10.61 -6.57
N THR A 154 17.38 10.16 -5.89
CA THR A 154 17.04 10.59 -4.52
C THR A 154 16.99 9.39 -3.57
N ALA A 155 17.76 9.42 -2.50
CA ALA A 155 17.73 8.43 -1.43
C ALA A 155 17.04 9.01 -0.17
N VAL A 156 15.94 8.39 0.27
CA VAL A 156 15.23 8.72 1.50
C VAL A 156 15.55 7.66 2.54
N ASN A 157 16.59 7.91 3.33
CA ASN A 157 17.13 6.97 4.31
C ASN A 157 16.35 6.97 5.62
N ALA A 158 15.76 8.12 6.00
CA ALA A 158 14.92 8.25 7.19
C ALA A 158 14.07 9.54 7.17
N GLY A 159 13.00 9.53 7.96
CA GLY A 159 12.13 10.68 8.16
C GLY A 159 11.30 11.02 6.92
N PHE A 160 10.96 12.29 6.78
CA PHE A 160 9.99 12.75 5.78
C PHE A 160 10.68 13.53 4.66
N LEU A 161 10.44 13.13 3.41
CA LEU A 161 10.68 13.92 2.23
C LEU A 161 9.32 14.36 1.66
N ARG A 162 9.03 15.67 1.67
CA ARG A 162 7.77 16.22 1.19
C ARG A 162 7.96 16.89 -0.15
N MET A 163 7.16 16.50 -1.13
CA MET A 163 7.13 17.07 -2.47
C MET A 163 6.02 18.10 -2.59
N ASN A 164 6.36 19.30 -3.03
CA ASN A 164 5.41 20.35 -3.39
C ASN A 164 5.46 20.69 -4.90
N HIS A 165 6.23 19.93 -5.69
CA HIS A 165 6.37 20.11 -7.13
C HIS A 165 6.54 18.76 -7.83
N ALA A 166 6.04 18.61 -9.06
CA ALA A 166 6.04 17.34 -9.81
C ALA A 166 7.46 16.83 -10.10
N HIS A 167 8.40 17.74 -10.36
CA HIS A 167 9.82 17.46 -10.58
C HIS A 167 10.69 17.56 -9.32
N ALA A 168 10.10 17.55 -8.12
CA ALA A 168 10.85 17.77 -6.88
C ALA A 168 11.93 16.70 -6.61
N LEU A 169 11.79 15.47 -7.12
CA LEU A 169 12.75 14.38 -6.88
C LEU A 169 13.89 14.30 -7.92
N GLY A 170 13.97 15.27 -8.84
CA GLY A 170 14.91 15.23 -9.96
C GLY A 170 14.49 14.23 -11.04
N ALA A 171 15.43 13.86 -11.90
CA ALA A 171 15.20 12.98 -13.05
C ALA A 171 15.61 11.52 -12.83
N GLY A 172 16.36 11.23 -11.75
CA GLY A 172 16.85 9.88 -11.44
C GLY A 172 15.87 9.06 -10.60
N ASP A 173 16.25 7.80 -10.33
CA ASP A 173 15.45 6.89 -9.52
C ASP A 173 15.38 7.31 -8.04
N VAL A 174 14.34 6.85 -7.36
CA VAL A 174 14.08 7.13 -5.95
C VAL A 174 14.22 5.85 -5.14
N ALA A 175 14.97 5.89 -4.05
CA ALA A 175 15.08 4.78 -3.11
C ALA A 175 14.57 5.21 -1.73
N VAL A 176 13.54 4.56 -1.23
CA VAL A 176 13.01 4.78 0.12
C VAL A 176 13.40 3.61 1.01
N ALA A 177 14.23 3.88 2.02
CA ALA A 177 14.68 2.90 2.99
C ALA A 177 13.67 2.71 4.13
N VAL A 178 13.94 1.72 4.99
CA VAL A 178 13.14 1.51 6.22
C VAL A 178 13.18 2.75 7.10
N GLY A 179 12.01 3.27 7.47
CA GLY A 179 11.87 4.49 8.26
C GLY A 179 11.94 5.78 7.43
N GLY A 180 12.14 5.68 6.11
CA GLY A 180 11.99 6.77 5.16
C GLY A 180 10.56 6.87 4.62
N GLN A 181 10.19 8.06 4.17
CA GLN A 181 8.86 8.33 3.63
C GLN A 181 8.86 9.50 2.64
N VAL A 182 8.08 9.36 1.55
CA VAL A 182 7.81 10.41 0.58
C VAL A 182 6.34 10.81 0.63
N ASP A 183 6.07 12.10 0.89
CA ASP A 183 4.73 12.69 0.92
C ASP A 183 4.50 13.57 -0.32
N LEU A 184 3.42 13.31 -1.06
CA LEU A 184 2.96 14.11 -2.19
C LEU A 184 1.79 15.00 -1.75
N THR A 185 1.88 16.31 -1.98
CA THR A 185 0.97 17.29 -1.35
C THR A 185 0.20 18.19 -2.32
N GLY A 186 0.39 18.06 -3.63
CA GLY A 186 0.09 19.14 -4.58
C GLY A 186 -0.62 18.73 -5.87
N ASN A 187 -1.37 17.63 -5.88
CA ASN A 187 -1.96 17.04 -7.09
C ASN A 187 -0.92 16.77 -8.19
N LEU A 188 0.17 16.11 -7.79
CA LEU A 188 1.38 15.94 -8.57
C LEU A 188 1.30 14.69 -9.44
N THR A 189 1.90 14.76 -10.63
CA THR A 189 2.26 13.57 -11.42
C THR A 189 3.77 13.34 -11.32
N VAL A 190 4.17 12.20 -10.76
CA VAL A 190 5.57 11.84 -10.52
C VAL A 190 5.98 10.72 -11.46
N THR A 191 7.02 10.95 -12.25
CA THR A 191 7.47 10.00 -13.30
C THR A 191 8.64 9.13 -12.87
N ASN A 192 9.27 9.41 -11.73
CA ASN A 192 10.44 8.69 -11.25
C ASN A 192 10.10 7.22 -10.98
N ALA A 193 11.00 6.30 -11.31
CA ALA A 193 10.95 4.97 -10.74
C ALA A 193 11.26 5.05 -9.24
N VAL A 194 10.57 4.24 -8.43
CA VAL A 194 10.81 4.18 -6.99
C VAL A 194 10.99 2.74 -6.52
N SER A 195 11.96 2.52 -5.66
CA SER A 195 12.11 1.30 -4.86
C SER A 195 11.75 1.63 -3.41
N ILE A 196 10.75 0.93 -2.85
CA ILE A 196 10.24 1.21 -1.51
C ILE A 196 10.49 0.07 -0.54
N LYS A 197 10.87 0.44 0.67
CA LYS A 197 11.01 -0.42 1.84
C LYS A 197 10.26 0.16 3.03
N GLY A 198 9.91 -0.72 3.97
CA GLY A 198 9.38 -0.34 5.26
C GLY A 198 7.98 0.25 5.23
N VAL A 199 7.53 0.60 6.42
CA VAL A 199 6.15 1.02 6.66
C VAL A 199 5.93 2.54 6.50
N GLY A 200 6.98 3.29 6.17
CA GLY A 200 7.01 4.75 6.30
C GLY A 200 7.71 5.21 7.58
N ALA A 201 7.72 6.53 7.79
CA ALA A 201 8.36 7.19 8.94
C ALA A 201 7.36 7.46 10.09
N THR A 202 6.05 7.38 9.84
CA THR A 202 5.04 7.55 10.89
C THR A 202 5.00 6.34 11.83
N SER A 203 4.68 6.57 13.10
CA SER A 203 4.50 5.50 14.10
C SER A 203 3.37 4.54 13.73
N SER A 204 2.36 5.04 13.02
CA SER A 204 1.25 4.27 12.48
C SER A 204 1.66 3.45 11.23
N GLY A 205 2.70 3.86 10.51
CA GLY A 205 3.23 3.17 9.35
C GLY A 205 2.28 3.23 8.15
N GLU A 206 1.95 4.44 7.71
CA GLU A 206 0.95 4.74 6.67
C GLU A 206 1.51 4.70 5.24
N GLY A 207 2.74 4.23 5.03
CA GLY A 207 3.32 4.09 3.70
C GLY A 207 4.68 4.77 3.55
N ALA A 208 5.55 4.12 2.79
CA ALA A 208 6.82 4.68 2.31
C ALA A 208 6.60 5.75 1.22
N ILE A 209 5.50 5.64 0.45
CA ILE A 209 4.99 6.70 -0.43
C ILE A 209 3.54 7.00 -0.07
N ARG A 210 3.18 8.28 -0.01
CA ARG A 210 1.83 8.72 0.39
C ARG A 210 1.33 9.92 -0.40
N SER A 211 0.06 9.87 -0.80
CA SER A 211 -0.71 11.07 -1.10
C SER A 211 -1.30 11.63 0.19
N VAL A 212 -1.13 12.92 0.48
CA VAL A 212 -1.56 13.53 1.76
C VAL A 212 -2.43 14.77 1.54
N ASN A 213 -3.01 15.29 2.63
CA ASN A 213 -3.84 16.50 2.64
C ASN A 213 -5.06 16.44 1.71
N GLY A 214 -5.63 15.24 1.49
CA GLY A 214 -6.80 15.09 0.63
C GLY A 214 -6.54 15.35 -0.86
N THR A 215 -5.28 15.32 -1.28
CA THR A 215 -4.91 15.57 -2.69
C THR A 215 -5.05 14.33 -3.56
N THR A 216 -5.13 14.54 -4.87
CA THR A 216 -5.14 13.48 -5.89
C THR A 216 -3.81 13.51 -6.64
N ASN A 217 -2.89 12.62 -6.28
CA ASN A 217 -1.58 12.52 -6.92
C ASN A 217 -1.49 11.25 -7.77
N THR A 218 -0.66 11.29 -8.81
CA THR A 218 -0.36 10.13 -9.66
C THR A 218 1.13 9.82 -9.59
N TRP A 219 1.46 8.56 -9.30
CA TRP A 219 2.80 8.00 -9.50
C TRP A 219 2.80 7.16 -10.78
N SER A 220 3.38 7.70 -11.85
CA SER A 220 3.38 7.05 -13.17
C SER A 220 4.64 6.25 -13.46
N GLY A 221 5.73 6.48 -12.72
CA GLY A 221 6.92 5.64 -12.79
C GLY A 221 6.69 4.26 -12.14
N PRO A 222 7.50 3.24 -12.47
CA PRO A 222 7.36 1.92 -11.84
C PRO A 222 7.65 1.99 -10.34
N VAL A 223 6.93 1.17 -9.56
CA VAL A 223 7.09 1.04 -8.11
C VAL A 223 7.58 -0.36 -7.78
N THR A 224 8.78 -0.48 -7.23
CA THR A 224 9.37 -1.75 -6.81
C THR A 224 9.20 -1.93 -5.31
N ILE A 225 8.47 -2.97 -4.92
CA ILE A 225 8.38 -3.49 -3.56
C ILE A 225 9.68 -4.24 -3.27
N ALA A 226 10.53 -3.66 -2.42
CA ALA A 226 11.88 -4.18 -2.17
C ALA A 226 12.00 -5.00 -0.87
N GLU A 227 10.92 -5.14 -0.10
CA GLU A 227 10.83 -6.04 1.07
C GLU A 227 9.37 -6.32 1.46
N ASN A 228 9.16 -7.36 2.28
CA ASN A 228 7.89 -7.56 2.97
C ASN A 228 7.61 -6.41 3.94
N SER A 229 6.34 -6.03 4.09
CA SER A 229 5.88 -4.87 4.86
C SER A 229 6.09 -3.49 4.21
N ALA A 230 6.65 -3.41 3.00
CA ALA A 230 6.66 -2.16 2.26
C ALA A 230 5.21 -1.68 2.05
N ARG A 231 4.95 -0.42 2.40
CA ARG A 231 3.59 0.13 2.39
C ARG A 231 3.43 1.28 1.41
N ILE A 232 2.23 1.34 0.84
CA ILE A 232 1.71 2.50 0.12
C ILE A 232 0.50 3.01 0.90
N GLY A 233 0.29 4.31 0.96
CA GLY A 233 -0.90 4.84 1.61
C GLY A 233 -1.36 6.19 1.10
N CYS A 234 -2.44 6.63 1.71
CA CYS A 234 -3.05 7.92 1.44
C CYS A 234 -3.71 8.43 2.72
N THR A 235 -3.71 9.74 2.94
CA THR A 235 -4.32 10.38 4.12
C THR A 235 -5.20 11.56 3.74
N GLY A 236 -6.13 11.91 4.63
CA GLY A 236 -6.97 13.11 4.45
C GLY A 236 -8.09 12.96 3.42
N GLY A 237 -8.54 11.75 3.09
CA GLY A 237 -9.55 11.52 2.04
C GLY A 237 -8.99 11.54 0.62
N GLY A 238 -7.67 11.59 0.45
CA GLY A 238 -7.04 11.76 -0.85
C GLY A 238 -7.05 10.52 -1.74
N LEU A 239 -6.48 10.69 -2.93
CA LEU A 239 -6.23 9.62 -3.88
C LEU A 239 -4.75 9.57 -4.24
N LEU A 240 -4.18 8.36 -4.26
CA LEU A 240 -2.92 8.07 -4.93
C LEU A 240 -3.24 7.13 -6.09
N GLU A 241 -3.10 7.61 -7.31
CA GLU A 241 -3.10 6.75 -8.49
C GLU A 241 -1.68 6.22 -8.70
N VAL A 242 -1.55 4.91 -8.90
CA VAL A 242 -0.32 4.30 -9.38
C VAL A 242 -0.60 3.77 -10.77
N SER A 243 -0.13 4.53 -11.77
CA SER A 243 -0.28 4.19 -13.19
C SER A 243 0.99 3.55 -13.79
N GLY A 244 2.09 3.54 -13.03
CA GLY A 244 3.24 2.69 -13.31
C GLY A 244 3.06 1.28 -12.74
N VAL A 245 3.77 0.29 -13.30
CA VAL A 245 3.71 -1.10 -12.81
C VAL A 245 4.30 -1.19 -11.40
N ILE A 246 3.53 -1.75 -10.47
CA ILE A 246 4.01 -2.20 -9.16
C ILE A 246 4.53 -3.64 -9.30
N ASN A 247 5.77 -3.89 -8.88
CA ASN A 247 6.44 -5.20 -8.98
C ASN A 247 7.26 -5.52 -7.72
N SER A 248 7.63 -6.79 -7.54
CA SER A 248 8.55 -7.23 -6.47
C SER A 248 9.83 -7.91 -7.02
N GLY A 249 10.12 -7.69 -8.30
CA GLY A 249 11.14 -8.45 -9.03
C GLY A 249 10.90 -9.97 -8.94
N ALA A 250 11.95 -10.73 -8.64
CA ALA A 250 11.87 -12.18 -8.45
C ALA A 250 11.43 -12.59 -7.03
N ASN A 251 11.16 -11.64 -6.14
CA ASN A 251 10.84 -11.92 -4.74
C ASN A 251 9.34 -12.07 -4.52
N VAL A 252 8.95 -12.94 -3.59
CA VAL A 252 7.56 -13.12 -3.15
C VAL A 252 7.23 -12.10 -2.06
N TYR A 253 7.26 -10.82 -2.42
CA TYR A 253 6.89 -9.73 -1.51
C TYR A 253 5.45 -9.28 -1.75
N GLU A 254 4.75 -9.01 -0.64
CA GLU A 254 3.40 -8.48 -0.66
C GLU A 254 3.35 -6.97 -0.90
N VAL A 255 2.28 -6.49 -1.52
CA VAL A 255 1.90 -5.08 -1.47
C VAL A 255 0.98 -4.88 -0.28
N VAL A 256 1.37 -3.95 0.61
CA VAL A 256 0.55 -3.59 1.76
C VAL A 256 0.04 -2.16 1.61
N VAL A 257 -1.26 -1.99 1.78
CA VAL A 257 -1.93 -0.68 1.80
C VAL A 257 -2.41 -0.40 3.21
N ARG A 258 -2.08 0.79 3.72
CA ARG A 258 -2.55 1.25 5.03
C ARG A 258 -2.87 2.74 5.01
N MET A 259 -4.09 3.10 5.36
CA MET A 259 -4.58 4.48 5.41
C MET A 259 -5.17 4.81 6.79
N PRO A 260 -4.85 5.95 7.41
CA PRO A 260 -5.50 6.36 8.66
C PRO A 260 -6.99 6.67 8.43
N ASN A 261 -7.77 6.49 9.50
CA ASN A 261 -9.18 6.17 9.39
C ASN A 261 -10.15 7.33 9.64
N ASP A 262 -9.66 8.56 9.74
CA ASP A 262 -10.48 9.72 10.06
C ASP A 262 -11.21 10.31 8.85
N THR A 263 -10.71 10.06 7.64
CA THR A 263 -11.25 10.67 6.39
C THR A 263 -11.29 9.71 5.21
N GLY A 264 -10.78 8.48 5.35
CA GLY A 264 -10.63 7.52 4.24
C GLY A 264 -9.52 7.93 3.27
N GLY A 265 -9.31 7.13 2.23
CA GLY A 265 -8.36 7.38 1.15
C GLY A 265 -8.44 6.27 0.11
N THR A 266 -7.90 6.51 -1.09
CA THR A 266 -7.94 5.54 -2.19
C THR A 266 -6.58 5.37 -2.84
N LEU A 267 -6.17 4.11 -3.02
CA LEU A 267 -5.12 3.72 -3.94
C LEU A 267 -5.81 3.25 -5.23
N LEU A 268 -5.67 4.03 -6.29
CA LEU A 268 -6.17 3.66 -7.62
C LEU A 268 -5.06 2.93 -8.38
N LEU A 269 -5.32 1.71 -8.86
CA LEU A 269 -4.36 0.93 -9.64
C LEU A 269 -4.71 0.96 -11.12
N SER A 270 -3.90 1.64 -11.92
CA SER A 270 -4.17 1.87 -13.36
C SER A 270 -3.19 1.11 -14.27
N ALA A 271 -2.50 0.09 -13.74
CA ALA A 271 -1.51 -0.71 -14.46
C ALA A 271 -1.64 -2.20 -14.17
N ASN A 272 -1.22 -3.05 -15.12
CA ASN A 272 -1.12 -4.50 -14.95
C ASN A 272 0.06 -4.80 -14.02
N ASN A 273 -0.22 -5.03 -12.75
CA ASN A 273 0.83 -5.19 -11.74
C ASN A 273 1.36 -6.63 -11.67
N THR A 274 2.60 -6.79 -11.17
CA THR A 274 3.35 -8.05 -11.25
C THR A 274 4.09 -8.42 -9.96
N TRP A 275 3.68 -7.93 -8.79
CA TRP A 275 4.23 -8.44 -7.53
C TRP A 275 3.82 -9.91 -7.32
N LEU A 276 4.67 -10.68 -6.65
CA LEU A 276 4.49 -12.13 -6.52
C LEU A 276 3.83 -12.55 -5.18
N GLY A 277 3.81 -11.65 -4.18
CA GLY A 277 3.18 -11.91 -2.89
C GLY A 277 1.68 -11.57 -2.85
N SER A 278 1.14 -11.53 -1.64
CA SER A 278 -0.28 -11.17 -1.38
C SER A 278 -0.55 -9.67 -1.59
N THR A 279 -1.84 -9.33 -1.69
CA THR A 279 -2.35 -7.97 -1.64
C THR A 279 -3.00 -7.79 -0.28
N TRP A 280 -2.40 -6.96 0.58
CA TRP A 280 -2.91 -6.76 1.93
C TRP A 280 -3.45 -5.34 2.10
N ILE A 281 -4.77 -5.22 2.15
CA ILE A 281 -5.47 -3.99 2.50
C ILE A 281 -5.67 -3.98 4.00
N ARG A 282 -4.74 -3.36 4.72
CA ARG A 282 -4.83 -3.25 6.18
C ARG A 282 -5.99 -2.37 6.62
N CYS A 283 -6.17 -1.27 5.89
CA CYS A 283 -7.27 -0.32 6.04
C CYS A 283 -7.27 0.66 4.86
N GLY A 284 -8.45 1.21 4.54
CA GLY A 284 -8.68 2.07 3.38
C GLY A 284 -9.10 1.28 2.14
N THR A 285 -9.03 1.93 0.98
CA THR A 285 -9.57 1.39 -0.28
C THR A 285 -8.48 1.19 -1.32
N ILE A 286 -8.45 0.01 -1.94
CA ILE A 286 -7.89 -0.16 -3.28
C ILE A 286 -9.04 -0.08 -4.28
N LYS A 287 -8.95 0.81 -5.27
CA LYS A 287 -9.87 0.90 -6.40
C LYS A 287 -9.15 0.44 -7.67
N LEU A 288 -9.80 -0.37 -8.51
CA LEU A 288 -9.23 -0.78 -9.79
C LEU A 288 -9.47 0.29 -10.86
N GLY A 289 -8.46 0.54 -11.70
CA GLY A 289 -8.55 1.40 -12.88
C GLY A 289 -8.53 0.62 -14.20
N ILE A 290 -8.30 -0.71 -14.13
CA ILE A 290 -8.27 -1.64 -15.26
C ILE A 290 -8.65 -3.05 -14.81
N ASP A 291 -8.98 -3.92 -15.77
CA ASP A 291 -9.08 -5.36 -15.54
C ASP A 291 -7.76 -5.94 -15.04
N HIS A 292 -7.82 -6.89 -14.11
CA HIS A 292 -6.65 -7.60 -13.57
C HIS A 292 -5.54 -6.67 -13.04
N ALA A 293 -5.90 -5.51 -12.48
CA ALA A 293 -4.96 -4.61 -11.83
C ALA A 293 -4.22 -5.28 -10.65
N LEU A 294 -4.81 -6.26 -9.97
CA LEU A 294 -4.09 -7.13 -9.02
C LEU A 294 -3.50 -8.36 -9.75
N PRO A 295 -2.30 -8.83 -9.40
CA PRO A 295 -1.76 -10.08 -9.91
C PRO A 295 -2.67 -11.26 -9.61
N THR A 296 -2.90 -12.13 -10.60
CA THR A 296 -3.82 -13.27 -10.46
C THR A 296 -3.37 -14.32 -9.44
N GLY A 297 -2.05 -14.40 -9.17
CA GLY A 297 -1.46 -15.23 -8.13
C GLY A 297 -1.56 -14.65 -6.72
N SER A 298 -2.07 -13.43 -6.57
CA SER A 298 -2.15 -12.74 -5.28
C SER A 298 -3.34 -13.23 -4.46
N VAL A 299 -3.11 -13.46 -3.17
CA VAL A 299 -4.18 -13.64 -2.18
C VAL A 299 -4.59 -12.27 -1.66
N LEU A 300 -5.87 -11.95 -1.74
CA LEU A 300 -6.44 -10.74 -1.16
C LEU A 300 -6.61 -10.94 0.36
N ARG A 301 -5.93 -10.11 1.14
CA ARG A 301 -5.98 -10.08 2.60
C ARG A 301 -6.60 -8.77 3.04
N LEU A 302 -7.72 -8.83 3.76
CA LEU A 302 -8.42 -7.64 4.24
C LEU A 302 -8.35 -7.58 5.76
N GLY A 303 -7.90 -6.45 6.30
CA GLY A 303 -7.95 -6.15 7.74
C GLY A 303 -6.61 -6.05 8.45
N LEU A 304 -6.69 -5.74 9.75
CA LEU A 304 -5.53 -5.47 10.58
C LEU A 304 -4.89 -6.75 11.11
N GLY A 305 -3.56 -6.76 11.17
CA GLY A 305 -2.81 -7.86 11.79
C GLY A 305 -3.01 -7.95 13.30
N ALA A 306 -2.72 -9.11 13.87
CA ALA A 306 -2.79 -9.35 15.32
C ALA A 306 -2.02 -8.27 16.12
N GLY A 307 -2.63 -7.79 17.21
CA GLY A 307 -2.03 -6.80 18.11
C GLY A 307 -2.11 -5.35 17.64
N GLN A 308 -2.86 -5.06 16.57
CA GLN A 308 -3.17 -3.70 16.14
C GLN A 308 -4.59 -3.35 16.55
N THR A 309 -4.79 -2.20 17.20
CA THR A 309 -6.11 -1.69 17.61
C THR A 309 -6.57 -0.58 16.67
N GLY A 310 -7.87 -0.54 16.38
CA GLY A 310 -8.50 0.44 15.50
C GLY A 310 -9.63 -0.20 14.70
N VAL A 311 -10.80 0.44 14.66
CA VAL A 311 -11.94 -0.01 13.85
C VAL A 311 -11.73 0.54 12.45
N THR A 312 -11.29 -0.30 11.53
CA THR A 312 -10.95 0.19 10.19
C THR A 312 -11.39 -0.74 9.07
N ASN A 313 -12.26 -0.23 8.20
CA ASN A 313 -12.71 -0.94 7.02
C ASN A 313 -11.55 -1.10 6.03
N SER A 314 -11.52 -2.26 5.38
CA SER A 314 -10.64 -2.55 4.27
C SER A 314 -11.52 -2.86 3.07
N THR A 315 -11.30 -2.16 1.98
CA THR A 315 -12.15 -2.26 0.80
C THR A 315 -11.33 -2.53 -0.45
N LEU A 316 -11.72 -3.57 -1.20
CA LEU A 316 -11.40 -3.67 -2.61
C LEU A 316 -12.63 -3.24 -3.40
N ASP A 317 -12.51 -2.20 -4.22
CA ASP A 317 -13.53 -1.75 -5.17
C ASP A 317 -13.09 -2.10 -6.60
N LEU A 318 -13.85 -2.99 -7.26
CA LEU A 318 -13.59 -3.44 -8.61
C LEU A 318 -13.93 -2.39 -9.66
N ALA A 319 -14.76 -1.40 -9.33
CA ALA A 319 -14.97 -0.21 -10.15
C ALA A 319 -15.35 -0.46 -11.61
N GLY A 320 -16.21 -1.44 -11.89
CA GLY A 320 -16.63 -1.83 -13.23
C GLY A 320 -15.62 -2.71 -13.99
N PHE A 321 -14.50 -3.10 -13.36
CA PHE A 321 -13.50 -3.99 -13.92
C PHE A 321 -13.61 -5.41 -13.38
N ASN A 322 -13.08 -6.37 -14.11
CA ASN A 322 -12.98 -7.77 -13.72
C ASN A 322 -11.64 -8.06 -13.04
N GLN A 323 -11.66 -8.96 -12.05
CA GLN A 323 -10.45 -9.31 -11.32
C GLN A 323 -10.40 -10.80 -11.03
N SER A 324 -9.21 -11.39 -11.16
CA SER A 324 -8.92 -12.75 -10.73
C SER A 324 -7.89 -12.75 -9.60
N ILE A 325 -8.10 -13.54 -8.54
CA ILE A 325 -7.20 -13.65 -7.38
C ILE A 325 -7.01 -15.11 -6.97
N ALA A 326 -5.92 -15.42 -6.28
CA ALA A 326 -5.59 -16.76 -5.80
C ALA A 326 -6.26 -17.11 -4.47
N GLY A 327 -7.02 -16.19 -3.87
CA GLY A 327 -7.73 -16.41 -2.62
C GLY A 327 -8.17 -15.09 -2.00
N VAL A 328 -9.11 -15.17 -1.06
CA VAL A 328 -9.58 -14.04 -0.26
C VAL A 328 -9.74 -14.48 1.18
N THR A 329 -9.27 -13.67 2.12
CA THR A 329 -9.31 -13.97 3.55
C THR A 329 -9.30 -12.68 4.36
N ASP A 330 -9.87 -12.75 5.56
CA ASP A 330 -9.69 -11.68 6.54
C ASP A 330 -8.40 -11.86 7.31
N VAL A 331 -7.99 -10.75 7.93
CA VAL A 331 -6.91 -10.68 8.89
C VAL A 331 -7.44 -9.91 10.10
N GLY A 332 -7.41 -10.56 11.27
CA GLY A 332 -8.00 -10.02 12.49
C GLY A 332 -9.46 -10.44 12.70
N THR A 333 -10.11 -9.90 13.73
CA THR A 333 -11.44 -10.36 14.19
C THR A 333 -12.54 -9.30 14.15
N ASP A 334 -12.22 -8.02 13.93
CA ASP A 334 -13.08 -6.92 14.40
C ASP A 334 -13.54 -5.90 13.33
N ASN A 335 -13.61 -6.26 12.05
CA ASN A 335 -13.83 -5.25 11.00
C ASN A 335 -14.85 -5.67 9.94
N LEU A 336 -15.56 -4.67 9.38
CA LEU A 336 -16.35 -4.79 8.17
C LEU A 336 -15.39 -4.71 6.96
N HIS A 337 -14.98 -5.87 6.46
CA HIS A 337 -14.19 -5.99 5.24
C HIS A 337 -15.12 -6.09 4.05
N THR A 338 -14.80 -5.39 2.97
CA THR A 338 -15.71 -5.30 1.83
C THR A 338 -14.96 -5.57 0.54
N VAL A 339 -15.52 -6.43 -0.31
CA VAL A 339 -15.18 -6.48 -1.73
C VAL A 339 -16.41 -6.06 -2.50
N THR A 340 -16.29 -5.01 -3.30
CA THR A 340 -17.43 -4.36 -3.93
C THR A 340 -17.18 -4.01 -5.38
N ASN A 341 -18.26 -3.68 -6.07
CA ASN A 341 -18.23 -2.85 -7.25
C ASN A 341 -19.18 -1.67 -7.03
N THR A 342 -18.62 -0.46 -7.00
CA THR A 342 -19.40 0.77 -6.80
C THR A 342 -19.99 1.33 -8.10
N GLU A 343 -19.62 0.78 -9.25
CA GLU A 343 -20.05 1.27 -10.57
C GLU A 343 -21.25 0.50 -11.11
N GLU A 344 -22.01 1.13 -12.01
CA GLU A 344 -23.18 0.53 -12.67
C GLU A 344 -22.81 -0.61 -13.62
N THR A 345 -21.60 -0.59 -14.20
CA THR A 345 -21.11 -1.69 -15.04
C THR A 345 -20.82 -2.90 -14.16
N PRO A 346 -21.38 -4.10 -14.42
CA PRO A 346 -21.11 -5.27 -13.60
C PRO A 346 -19.63 -5.66 -13.61
N SER A 347 -19.12 -6.09 -12.46
CA SER A 347 -17.78 -6.63 -12.29
C SER A 347 -17.84 -8.10 -11.92
N THR A 348 -16.87 -8.90 -12.38
CA THR A 348 -16.68 -10.28 -11.93
C THR A 348 -15.41 -10.41 -11.10
N LEU A 349 -15.54 -10.94 -9.88
CA LEU A 349 -14.42 -11.42 -9.07
C LEU A 349 -14.27 -12.94 -9.20
N THR A 350 -13.18 -13.39 -9.79
CA THR A 350 -12.83 -14.81 -9.91
C THR A 350 -11.83 -15.23 -8.83
N ILE A 351 -12.18 -16.22 -8.02
CA ILE A 351 -11.37 -16.73 -6.90
C ILE A 351 -10.86 -18.13 -7.22
N ASN A 352 -9.58 -18.23 -7.55
CA ASN A 352 -8.88 -19.46 -7.95
C ASN A 352 -8.00 -20.02 -6.81
N ASN A 353 -8.61 -20.26 -5.64
CA ASN A 353 -7.86 -20.74 -4.48
C ASN A 353 -7.46 -22.22 -4.53
N THR A 354 -6.16 -22.46 -4.38
CA THR A 354 -5.55 -23.79 -4.25
C THR A 354 -5.34 -24.20 -2.79
N ALA A 355 -5.42 -23.25 -1.86
CA ALA A 355 -5.47 -23.47 -0.42
C ALA A 355 -6.87 -23.15 0.13
N ALA A 356 -7.18 -23.68 1.32
CA ALA A 356 -8.43 -23.37 1.99
C ALA A 356 -8.39 -21.97 2.61
N TYR A 357 -9.43 -21.18 2.39
CA TYR A 357 -9.57 -19.85 2.98
C TYR A 357 -10.95 -19.64 3.58
N THR A 358 -11.03 -18.77 4.59
CA THR A 358 -12.28 -18.31 5.18
C THR A 358 -12.37 -16.79 5.01
N PHE A 359 -13.51 -16.31 4.54
CA PHE A 359 -13.83 -14.90 4.41
C PHE A 359 -15.15 -14.59 5.14
N ALA A 360 -15.03 -13.80 6.18
CA ALA A 360 -16.07 -13.23 7.01
C ALA A 360 -16.47 -11.81 6.59
N GLY A 361 -15.78 -11.20 5.62
CA GLY A 361 -16.20 -9.94 5.02
C GLY A 361 -17.42 -10.06 4.11
N GLU A 362 -17.83 -8.91 3.58
CA GLU A 362 -19.00 -8.71 2.74
C GLU A 362 -18.60 -8.59 1.26
N PHE A 363 -19.32 -9.32 0.41
CA PHE A 363 -19.41 -9.00 -1.01
C PHE A 363 -20.65 -8.12 -1.27
N THR A 364 -20.51 -7.01 -2.00
CA THR A 364 -21.62 -6.07 -2.24
C THR A 364 -21.50 -5.29 -3.55
N GLY A 365 -22.52 -4.51 -3.91
CA GLY A 365 -22.60 -3.78 -5.18
C GLY A 365 -22.84 -4.72 -6.38
N ASN A 366 -22.68 -4.18 -7.59
CA ASN A 366 -22.94 -4.89 -8.85
C ASN A 366 -21.80 -5.87 -9.19
N LEU A 367 -21.67 -6.90 -8.35
CA LEU A 367 -20.52 -7.80 -8.29
C LEU A 367 -20.96 -9.26 -8.43
N ASP A 368 -20.48 -9.91 -9.49
CA ASP A 368 -20.52 -11.36 -9.65
C ASP A 368 -19.31 -12.01 -8.95
N VAL A 369 -19.52 -13.14 -8.29
CA VAL A 369 -18.46 -13.93 -7.64
C VAL A 369 -18.36 -15.30 -8.29
N VAL A 370 -17.17 -15.66 -8.75
CA VAL A 370 -16.90 -16.95 -9.41
C VAL A 370 -15.82 -17.71 -8.66
N LYS A 371 -16.17 -18.87 -8.11
CA LYS A 371 -15.24 -19.79 -7.45
C LYS A 371 -14.72 -20.81 -8.47
N THR A 372 -13.42 -20.78 -8.75
CA THR A 372 -12.76 -21.67 -9.74
C THR A 372 -11.65 -22.53 -9.15
N GLY A 373 -11.21 -22.21 -7.93
CA GLY A 373 -10.12 -22.95 -7.26
C GLY A 373 -10.50 -24.38 -6.87
N SER A 374 -9.52 -25.26 -6.77
CA SER A 374 -9.74 -26.67 -6.38
C SER A 374 -10.02 -26.86 -4.88
N SER A 375 -9.66 -25.89 -4.04
CA SER A 375 -9.77 -26.01 -2.58
C SER A 375 -11.06 -25.38 -2.04
N THR A 376 -11.25 -25.45 -0.72
CA THR A 376 -12.43 -24.90 -0.05
C THR A 376 -12.33 -23.38 0.13
N LEU A 377 -13.36 -22.64 -0.26
CA LEU A 377 -13.58 -21.27 0.22
C LEU A 377 -14.77 -21.30 1.17
N THR A 378 -14.60 -20.79 2.39
CA THR A 378 -15.67 -20.67 3.38
C THR A 378 -16.10 -19.22 3.50
N LEU A 379 -17.39 -18.95 3.31
CA LEU A 379 -18.01 -17.66 3.57
C LEU A 379 -18.69 -17.73 4.94
N SER A 380 -18.15 -16.99 5.90
CA SER A 380 -18.64 -16.95 7.29
C SER A 380 -19.25 -15.61 7.70
N GLY A 381 -19.19 -14.62 6.82
CA GLY A 381 -19.76 -13.29 6.99
C GLY A 381 -21.19 -13.21 6.47
N VAL A 382 -21.83 -12.06 6.62
CA VAL A 382 -23.06 -11.72 5.88
C VAL A 382 -22.63 -10.91 4.66
N SER A 383 -23.19 -11.20 3.48
CA SER A 383 -22.96 -10.39 2.28
C SER A 383 -24.25 -9.72 1.82
N SER A 384 -24.13 -8.70 0.98
CA SER A 384 -25.27 -8.03 0.32
C SER A 384 -25.10 -8.01 -1.20
N THR A 385 -24.54 -9.08 -1.77
CA THR A 385 -24.28 -9.16 -3.23
C THR A 385 -25.55 -8.91 -4.03
N SER A 386 -25.49 -8.01 -5.00
CA SER A 386 -26.58 -7.84 -5.99
C SER A 386 -26.30 -8.54 -7.32
N GLY A 387 -25.11 -9.12 -7.50
CA GLY A 387 -24.77 -9.96 -8.65
C GLY A 387 -25.01 -11.46 -8.42
N GLY A 388 -24.55 -12.27 -9.36
CA GLY A 388 -24.63 -13.73 -9.35
C GLY A 388 -23.46 -14.42 -8.66
N LEU A 389 -23.68 -15.65 -8.23
CA LEU A 389 -22.66 -16.54 -7.68
C LEU A 389 -22.48 -17.76 -8.57
N THR A 390 -21.25 -18.06 -8.96
CA THR A 390 -20.93 -19.28 -9.72
C THR A 390 -19.88 -20.13 -9.01
N VAL A 391 -20.19 -21.41 -8.78
CA VAL A 391 -19.21 -22.43 -8.37
C VAL A 391 -18.84 -23.27 -9.58
N SER A 392 -17.58 -23.21 -9.99
CA SER A 392 -17.05 -23.94 -11.16
C SER A 392 -16.02 -25.02 -10.79
N ASN A 393 -15.54 -25.05 -9.54
CA ASN A 393 -14.65 -26.10 -9.04
C ASN A 393 -14.51 -26.04 -7.50
N GLY A 394 -13.98 -27.11 -6.92
CA GLY A 394 -13.70 -27.20 -5.49
C GLY A 394 -14.96 -27.15 -4.64
N ASN A 395 -14.86 -26.57 -3.45
CA ASN A 395 -15.98 -26.44 -2.52
C ASN A 395 -16.16 -24.98 -2.10
N LEU A 396 -17.38 -24.46 -2.22
CA LEU A 396 -17.78 -23.20 -1.60
C LEU A 396 -18.66 -23.53 -0.41
N VAL A 397 -18.22 -23.21 0.80
CA VAL A 397 -18.98 -23.43 2.04
C VAL A 397 -19.62 -22.11 2.45
N VAL A 398 -20.92 -22.13 2.72
CA VAL A 398 -21.64 -21.04 3.37
C VAL A 398 -21.94 -21.45 4.81
N SER A 399 -21.25 -20.81 5.75
CA SER A 399 -21.26 -21.19 7.17
C SER A 399 -22.07 -20.26 8.07
N THR A 400 -22.74 -19.25 7.52
CA THR A 400 -23.61 -18.31 8.24
C THR A 400 -24.86 -18.03 7.41
N SER A 401 -25.99 -17.71 8.05
CA SER A 401 -27.19 -17.25 7.35
C SER A 401 -26.93 -15.89 6.69
N GLY A 402 -27.50 -15.66 5.50
CA GLY A 402 -27.30 -14.42 4.75
C GLY A 402 -25.88 -14.20 4.18
N SER A 403 -24.98 -15.18 4.19
CA SER A 403 -23.62 -14.99 3.63
C SER A 403 -23.56 -14.70 2.15
N LEU A 404 -24.63 -15.00 1.41
CA LEU A 404 -24.77 -14.62 0.00
C LEU A 404 -25.70 -13.40 -0.18
N GLY A 405 -26.40 -12.99 0.88
CA GLY A 405 -27.29 -11.84 0.91
C GLY A 405 -28.69 -12.09 0.35
N SER A 406 -29.63 -11.22 0.73
CA SER A 406 -31.03 -11.28 0.27
C SER A 406 -31.20 -10.99 -1.23
N ASN A 407 -30.16 -10.46 -1.88
CA ASN A 407 -30.15 -10.06 -3.28
C ASN A 407 -29.42 -11.05 -4.20
N SER A 408 -28.84 -12.13 -3.66
CA SER A 408 -28.26 -13.24 -4.44
C SER A 408 -29.38 -14.00 -5.16
N THR A 409 -29.76 -13.51 -6.34
CA THR A 409 -30.90 -14.03 -7.10
C THR A 409 -30.51 -15.08 -8.14
N ASN A 410 -29.23 -15.15 -8.54
CA ASN A 410 -28.74 -16.08 -9.55
C ASN A 410 -27.55 -16.88 -9.04
N ILE A 411 -27.78 -18.15 -8.70
CA ILE A 411 -26.74 -19.05 -8.18
C ILE A 411 -26.57 -20.20 -9.16
N THR A 412 -25.34 -20.40 -9.63
CA THR A 412 -24.99 -21.48 -10.55
C THR A 412 -23.91 -22.37 -9.95
N VAL A 413 -24.20 -23.66 -9.81
CA VAL A 413 -23.20 -24.71 -9.54
C VAL A 413 -22.89 -25.37 -10.88
N ALA A 414 -21.90 -24.83 -11.59
CA ALA A 414 -21.45 -25.32 -12.88
C ALA A 414 -20.60 -26.59 -12.76
N ALA A 415 -19.83 -26.69 -11.68
CA ALA A 415 -19.07 -27.87 -11.26
C ALA A 415 -18.62 -27.71 -9.79
N GLY A 416 -18.11 -28.77 -9.17
CA GLY A 416 -17.74 -28.77 -7.75
C GLY A 416 -18.95 -28.73 -6.81
N THR A 417 -18.76 -28.26 -5.58
CA THR A 417 -19.79 -28.34 -4.53
C THR A 417 -20.10 -26.97 -3.92
N LEU A 418 -21.39 -26.63 -3.82
CA LEU A 418 -21.89 -25.60 -2.91
C LEU A 418 -22.37 -26.28 -1.62
N THR A 419 -21.70 -26.04 -0.50
CA THR A 419 -22.05 -26.59 0.81
C THR A 419 -22.76 -25.54 1.65
N LEU A 420 -23.99 -25.83 2.08
CA LEU A 420 -24.79 -24.98 2.97
C LEU A 420 -24.81 -25.61 4.36
N GLN A 421 -24.28 -24.90 5.36
CA GLN A 421 -24.21 -25.37 6.76
C GLN A 421 -25.29 -24.75 7.65
N ASN A 422 -25.99 -23.71 7.18
CA ASN A 422 -27.10 -23.06 7.89
C ASN A 422 -28.27 -22.87 6.93
N SER A 423 -29.48 -22.81 7.51
CA SER A 423 -30.69 -22.40 6.81
C SER A 423 -30.69 -20.89 6.53
N ALA A 424 -31.43 -20.44 5.52
CA ALA A 424 -31.49 -19.04 5.10
C ALA A 424 -30.11 -18.47 4.69
N ALA A 425 -29.25 -19.33 4.13
CA ALA A 425 -28.05 -18.92 3.42
C ALA A 425 -28.37 -18.32 2.05
N LEU A 426 -29.44 -18.81 1.40
CA LEU A 426 -29.92 -18.33 0.10
C LEU A 426 -31.14 -17.41 0.26
N ALA A 427 -31.35 -16.52 -0.71
CA ALA A 427 -32.58 -15.75 -0.77
C ALA A 427 -33.76 -16.64 -1.17
N ASP A 428 -34.93 -16.45 -0.53
CA ASP A 428 -36.13 -17.24 -0.81
C ASP A 428 -36.61 -17.16 -2.26
N GLU A 429 -36.25 -16.09 -2.99
CA GLU A 429 -36.58 -15.88 -4.41
C GLU A 429 -35.42 -16.27 -5.36
N ALA A 430 -34.32 -16.81 -4.84
CA ALA A 430 -33.16 -17.16 -5.65
C ALA A 430 -33.49 -18.22 -6.71
N SER A 431 -32.86 -18.09 -7.87
CA SER A 431 -32.75 -19.12 -8.89
C SER A 431 -31.47 -19.91 -8.66
N LEU A 432 -31.62 -21.16 -8.24
CA LEU A 432 -30.52 -22.10 -8.08
C LEU A 432 -30.45 -23.02 -9.30
N ARG A 433 -29.32 -23.01 -9.98
CA ARG A 433 -29.04 -23.86 -11.13
C ARG A 433 -27.88 -24.80 -10.83
N ILE A 434 -28.08 -26.09 -11.02
CA ILE A 434 -27.06 -27.13 -10.84
C ILE A 434 -26.85 -27.79 -12.20
N ALA A 435 -25.62 -27.88 -12.69
CA ALA A 435 -25.34 -28.49 -13.99
C ALA A 435 -25.61 -30.01 -13.97
N ASP A 436 -26.13 -30.54 -15.08
CA ASP A 436 -26.25 -31.99 -15.31
C ASP A 436 -24.86 -32.59 -15.58
N GLY A 437 -24.48 -33.66 -14.89
CA GLY A 437 -23.15 -34.27 -15.04
C GLY A 437 -21.97 -33.39 -14.57
N GLY A 438 -20.75 -33.94 -14.51
CA GLY A 438 -19.55 -33.16 -14.19
C GLY A 438 -19.27 -32.89 -12.70
N GLY A 439 -20.02 -33.51 -11.79
CA GLY A 439 -19.76 -33.46 -10.34
C GLY A 439 -20.25 -32.19 -9.63
N ALA A 440 -21.10 -31.39 -10.30
CA ALA A 440 -21.81 -30.27 -9.68
C ALA A 440 -22.77 -30.78 -8.60
N LYS A 441 -22.63 -30.29 -7.36
CA LYS A 441 -23.49 -30.69 -6.24
C LYS A 441 -23.84 -29.53 -5.31
N VAL A 442 -25.02 -29.64 -4.72
CA VAL A 442 -25.42 -28.87 -3.53
C VAL A 442 -25.44 -29.80 -2.33
N ASN A 443 -24.57 -29.52 -1.36
CA ASN A 443 -24.49 -30.26 -0.12
C ASN A 443 -25.25 -29.52 1.00
N LEU A 444 -26.30 -30.13 1.53
CA LEU A 444 -27.08 -29.57 2.64
C LEU A 444 -26.72 -30.31 3.93
N ALA A 445 -26.12 -29.60 4.89
CA ALA A 445 -25.73 -30.20 6.17
C ALA A 445 -26.95 -30.70 6.97
N ALA A 446 -26.70 -31.58 7.94
CA ALA A 446 -27.76 -32.15 8.78
C ALA A 446 -28.54 -31.04 9.50
N GLY A 447 -29.87 -31.09 9.42
CA GLY A 447 -30.76 -30.09 10.03
C GLY A 447 -30.92 -28.79 9.22
N VAL A 448 -30.20 -28.61 8.11
CA VAL A 448 -30.41 -27.48 7.20
C VAL A 448 -31.72 -27.67 6.46
N ASN A 449 -32.56 -26.63 6.48
CA ASN A 449 -33.77 -26.52 5.69
C ASN A 449 -33.72 -25.18 4.95
N GLU A 450 -33.34 -25.24 3.68
CA GLU A 450 -33.13 -24.06 2.85
C GLU A 450 -34.32 -23.83 1.90
N SER A 451 -34.55 -22.59 1.47
CA SER A 451 -35.52 -22.28 0.44
C SER A 451 -34.97 -21.48 -0.73
N VAL A 452 -35.55 -21.73 -1.91
CA VAL A 452 -35.29 -20.99 -3.16
C VAL A 452 -36.58 -20.81 -3.95
N GLY A 453 -36.57 -19.82 -4.84
CA GLY A 453 -37.70 -19.51 -5.71
C GLY A 453 -37.77 -20.50 -6.85
N TYR A 454 -36.62 -20.77 -7.49
CA TYR A 454 -36.52 -21.64 -8.66
C TYR A 454 -35.34 -22.60 -8.54
N LEU A 455 -35.52 -23.82 -9.02
CA LEU A 455 -34.47 -24.84 -9.12
C LEU A 455 -34.38 -25.33 -10.56
N TYR A 456 -33.17 -25.36 -11.10
CA TYR A 456 -32.87 -25.89 -12.43
C TYR A 456 -31.82 -27.01 -12.34
N PHE A 457 -32.04 -28.11 -13.06
CA PHE A 457 -31.00 -29.11 -13.36
C PHE A 457 -30.65 -28.99 -14.84
N GLY A 458 -29.40 -28.65 -15.13
CA GLY A 458 -29.02 -28.09 -16.42
C GLY A 458 -29.96 -26.94 -16.78
N ASP A 459 -30.55 -27.00 -17.98
CA ASP A 459 -31.54 -26.04 -18.48
C ASP A 459 -32.98 -26.28 -18.03
N LYS A 460 -33.24 -27.34 -17.27
CA LYS A 460 -34.61 -27.80 -16.99
C LYS A 460 -35.08 -27.27 -15.63
N LEU A 461 -36.11 -26.43 -15.66
CA LEU A 461 -36.83 -26.00 -14.47
C LEU A 461 -37.47 -27.22 -13.76
N ARG A 462 -37.32 -27.26 -12.45
CA ARG A 462 -37.88 -28.31 -11.57
C ARG A 462 -39.18 -27.81 -10.92
N MET A 463 -40.06 -28.76 -10.59
CA MET A 463 -41.35 -28.46 -9.95
C MET A 463 -41.19 -28.07 -8.47
N GLY A 464 -42.20 -27.40 -7.91
CA GLY A 464 -42.22 -27.05 -6.49
C GLY A 464 -42.23 -28.30 -5.59
N GLY A 465 -41.53 -28.23 -4.46
CA GLY A 465 -41.42 -29.35 -3.54
C GLY A 465 -40.12 -29.36 -2.72
N THR A 466 -39.92 -30.44 -1.98
CA THR A 466 -38.70 -30.67 -1.21
C THR A 466 -37.76 -31.59 -1.97
N TYR A 467 -36.51 -31.16 -2.11
CA TYR A 467 -35.41 -31.84 -2.78
C TYR A 467 -34.29 -32.13 -1.79
N GLY A 468 -33.57 -33.23 -1.98
CA GLY A 468 -32.41 -33.58 -1.17
C GLY A 468 -31.80 -34.91 -1.59
N ALA A 469 -30.71 -35.29 -0.93
CA ALA A 469 -30.08 -36.59 -1.13
C ALA A 469 -30.84 -37.71 -0.40
N THR A 470 -30.58 -38.97 -0.75
CA THR A 470 -31.07 -40.16 -0.05
C THR A 470 -30.72 -40.07 1.43
N GLY A 471 -31.75 -40.19 2.29
CA GLY A 471 -31.61 -40.05 3.74
C GLY A 471 -31.91 -38.65 4.29
N SER A 472 -32.19 -37.66 3.44
CA SER A 472 -32.61 -36.31 3.87
C SER A 472 -34.04 -36.21 4.40
N GLY A 473 -34.92 -37.15 4.01
CA GLY A 473 -36.36 -37.03 4.24
C GLY A 473 -37.09 -36.11 3.25
N ALA A 474 -36.42 -35.61 2.22
CA ALA A 474 -37.05 -34.88 1.12
C ALA A 474 -37.99 -35.80 0.31
N ARG A 475 -39.01 -35.20 -0.33
CA ARG A 475 -39.96 -35.94 -1.17
C ARG A 475 -39.33 -36.37 -2.49
N ILE A 476 -38.49 -35.52 -3.06
CA ILE A 476 -37.79 -35.78 -4.31
C ILE A 476 -36.32 -36.01 -3.97
N LEU A 477 -35.86 -37.24 -4.17
CA LEU A 477 -34.49 -37.66 -3.89
C LEU A 477 -33.67 -37.61 -5.18
N ASP A 478 -32.53 -36.95 -5.14
CA ASP A 478 -31.62 -36.80 -6.29
C ASP A 478 -30.17 -36.73 -5.80
N ASP A 479 -29.51 -37.89 -5.74
CA ASP A 479 -28.11 -38.02 -5.31
C ASP A 479 -27.10 -37.57 -6.38
N GLU A 480 -27.56 -37.30 -7.61
CA GLU A 480 -26.71 -36.73 -8.65
C GLU A 480 -26.42 -35.27 -8.32
N HIS A 481 -27.46 -34.49 -8.01
CA HIS A 481 -27.36 -33.04 -7.76
C HIS A 481 -27.22 -32.67 -6.28
N PHE A 482 -27.62 -33.54 -5.35
CA PHE A 482 -27.57 -33.27 -3.92
C PHE A 482 -26.66 -34.22 -3.14
N SER A 483 -26.17 -33.76 -2.00
CA SER A 483 -25.54 -34.58 -0.96
C SER A 483 -25.89 -34.07 0.44
N GLY A 484 -25.54 -34.83 1.48
CA GLY A 484 -25.83 -34.50 2.88
C GLY A 484 -27.18 -35.04 3.34
N SER A 485 -27.77 -34.42 4.35
CA SER A 485 -29.05 -34.85 4.95
C SER A 485 -30.02 -33.72 5.25
N GLY A 486 -29.70 -32.49 4.83
CA GLY A 486 -30.65 -31.37 4.84
C GLY A 486 -31.61 -31.40 3.65
N ILE A 487 -32.55 -30.45 3.65
CA ILE A 487 -33.65 -30.35 2.67
C ILE A 487 -33.61 -28.98 1.99
N LEU A 488 -33.83 -28.97 0.67
CA LEU A 488 -34.10 -27.75 -0.10
C LEU A 488 -35.59 -27.68 -0.46
N THR A 489 -36.25 -26.58 -0.13
CA THR A 489 -37.64 -26.30 -0.47
C THR A 489 -37.74 -25.33 -1.64
N VAL A 490 -38.31 -25.78 -2.76
CA VAL A 490 -38.57 -24.95 -3.94
C VAL A 490 -39.99 -24.42 -3.86
N ARG A 491 -40.15 -23.11 -3.69
CA ARG A 491 -41.47 -22.49 -3.46
C ARG A 491 -42.18 -22.10 -4.77
N HIS A 492 -41.44 -21.63 -5.79
CA HIS A 492 -41.95 -20.79 -6.88
C HIS A 492 -42.63 -19.53 -6.31
N GLY A 493 -42.18 -18.33 -6.69
CA GLY A 493 -42.56 -17.07 -6.04
C GLY A 493 -44.05 -16.95 -5.69
N ASN A 494 -44.34 -16.25 -4.59
CA ASN A 494 -45.65 -16.13 -3.89
C ASN A 494 -46.86 -15.58 -4.71
N GLY A 495 -46.97 -15.82 -6.03
CA GLY A 495 -48.05 -15.32 -6.87
C GLY A 495 -48.54 -16.25 -7.99
N GLY A 496 -47.98 -17.44 -8.17
CA GLY A 496 -48.39 -18.35 -9.24
C GLY A 496 -49.54 -19.27 -8.81
N THR A 497 -50.79 -18.91 -9.13
CA THR A 497 -51.89 -19.88 -9.11
C THR A 497 -51.53 -21.06 -10.01
N LEU A 498 -51.47 -22.27 -9.44
CA LEU A 498 -51.41 -23.52 -10.19
C LEU A 498 -52.62 -23.59 -11.12
N ILE A 499 -52.46 -23.24 -12.40
CA ILE A 499 -53.44 -23.59 -13.42
C ILE A 499 -53.29 -25.10 -13.63
N ARG A 500 -54.15 -25.89 -13.00
CA ARG A 500 -54.43 -27.25 -13.45
C ARG A 500 -55.08 -27.14 -14.82
N LEU A 501 -54.32 -27.43 -15.88
CA LEU A 501 -54.91 -27.84 -17.14
C LEU A 501 -55.50 -29.24 -16.91
N GLN A 502 -56.84 -29.30 -16.78
CA GLN A 502 -57.61 -30.55 -16.87
C GLN A 502 -57.87 -30.90 -18.32
#